data_AF-A0A812NAP9-F1
#
_entry.id   AF-A0A812NAP9-F1
#
_cell.length_a   1.000
_cell.length_b   1.000
_cell.length_c   1.000
_cell.angle_alpha   90.00
_cell.angle_beta   90.00
_cell.angle_gamma   90.00
#
_symmetry.space_group_name_H-M   'P 1'
#
loop_
_entity.id
_entity.type
_entity.pdbx_description
1 polymer ?
#
loop_
_entity_poly.entity_id
_entity_poly.type
_entity_poly.pdbx_seq_one_letter_code
_entity_poly.pdbx_strand_id
1 'polypeptide(L)'
;MAMFASCRRAASASLPKQALRLELPGADQSRLNLTILPILHGRLKGPGSGEEAAQAISALAPRQVMVELCQRRYGQVMTSLQMGLPMRPPSKLDLLGNVHGGLLQHELAPILQAARSVGAAILPIDRPQSATRSRVAHRLWHPKLLQGLLSFAGYSLRKQRDSLSPALPYDAEEIRRELERCCPVAHDVLIDERSFYLAQQVAVSSVPDTDVAVVCSAPMSTYLVSALRQVPDMQKAKDPQAGATRLLKLAKRGVPVWPLYAFAYGVVPAGLTAFAGVCFWDAFLYPALFQEMSSQPRA
;
A
#
# COMPACT_ATOMS: atom_id res chain seq x y z
N MET A 1 28.61 27.43 -34.84
CA MET A 1 29.18 26.26 -35.53
C MET A 1 28.78 25.01 -34.76
N ALA A 2 28.10 24.11 -35.47
CA ALA A 2 27.43 22.93 -34.94
C ALA A 2 28.41 21.87 -34.41
N MET A 3 27.95 21.06 -33.45
CA MET A 3 27.99 19.61 -33.61
C MET A 3 26.88 18.97 -32.76
N PHE A 4 25.83 18.56 -33.48
CA PHE A 4 24.93 17.50 -33.06
C PHE A 4 25.75 16.24 -32.74
N ALA A 5 25.53 15.65 -31.56
CA ALA A 5 25.76 14.24 -31.33
C ALA A 5 24.40 13.55 -31.17
N SER A 6 23.78 13.30 -32.33
CA SER A 6 22.80 12.24 -32.52
C SER A 6 23.56 10.90 -32.50
N CYS A 7 23.22 10.02 -31.56
CA CYS A 7 23.42 8.56 -31.52
C CYS A 7 23.26 8.13 -30.06
N ARG A 8 22.40 7.19 -29.65
CA ARG A 8 21.99 5.95 -30.31
C ARG A 8 20.55 5.61 -29.90
N ARG A 9 19.77 5.05 -30.83
CA ARG A 9 18.73 4.07 -30.49
C ARG A 9 19.38 3.07 -29.52
N ALA A 10 18.88 2.99 -28.29
CA ALA A 10 19.21 1.88 -27.44
C ALA A 10 18.99 0.61 -28.27
N ALA A 11 20.06 -0.17 -28.43
CA ALA A 11 19.96 -1.52 -28.93
C ALA A 11 18.79 -2.19 -28.20
N SER A 12 18.10 -3.10 -28.89
CA SER A 12 17.10 -3.99 -28.32
C SER A 12 17.68 -4.74 -27.11
N ALA A 13 17.80 -4.07 -25.97
CA ALA A 13 18.09 -4.68 -24.70
C ALA A 13 16.90 -5.58 -24.44
N SER A 14 17.16 -6.86 -24.26
CA SER A 14 16.14 -7.81 -23.88
C SER A 14 15.57 -7.33 -22.56
N LEU A 15 14.40 -6.69 -22.61
CA LEU A 15 13.67 -6.33 -21.42
C LEU A 15 13.35 -7.61 -20.64
N PRO A 16 13.18 -7.49 -19.30
CA PRO A 16 12.66 -8.60 -18.51
C PRO A 16 11.41 -9.17 -19.20
N LYS A 17 11.26 -10.50 -19.22
CA LYS A 17 10.10 -11.15 -19.86
C LYS A 17 8.75 -10.65 -19.34
N GLN A 18 8.74 -10.10 -18.13
CA GLN A 18 7.56 -9.60 -17.43
C GLN A 18 7.32 -8.09 -17.66
N ALA A 19 8.24 -7.38 -18.33
CA ALA A 19 8.08 -5.96 -18.58
C ALA A 19 6.95 -5.69 -19.57
N LEU A 20 6.12 -4.69 -19.30
CA LEU A 20 5.00 -4.30 -20.17
C LEU A 20 5.30 -2.93 -20.78
N ARG A 21 5.28 -2.85 -22.11
CA ARG A 21 5.37 -1.57 -22.83
C ARG A 21 3.97 -1.04 -23.13
N LEU A 22 3.76 0.24 -22.84
CA LEU A 22 2.54 0.95 -23.16
C LEU A 22 2.85 2.27 -23.84
N GLU A 23 2.14 2.53 -24.93
CA GLU A 23 2.03 3.86 -25.52
C GLU A 23 0.62 4.37 -25.23
N LEU A 24 0.52 5.52 -24.55
CA LEU A 24 -0.76 6.15 -24.26
C LEU A 24 -0.85 7.52 -24.93
N PRO A 25 -2.04 7.94 -25.40
CA PRO A 25 -2.25 9.29 -25.90
C PRO A 25 -2.15 10.29 -24.74
N GLY A 26 -1.32 11.31 -24.90
CA GLY A 26 -1.23 12.47 -24.02
C GLY A 26 -2.34 13.49 -24.29
N ALA A 27 -2.43 14.52 -23.44
CA ALA A 27 -3.47 15.55 -23.51
C ALA A 27 -3.42 16.39 -24.81
N ASP A 28 -2.23 16.53 -25.42
CA ASP A 28 -1.98 17.43 -26.57
C ASP A 28 -1.25 16.71 -27.73
N GLN A 29 -1.80 15.58 -28.21
CA GLN A 29 -1.21 14.72 -29.28
C GLN A 29 0.17 14.11 -28.97
N SER A 30 0.75 14.42 -27.82
CA SER A 30 1.99 13.82 -27.31
C SER A 30 1.78 12.35 -26.93
N ARG A 31 2.87 11.59 -26.85
CA ARG A 31 2.82 10.16 -26.47
C ARG A 31 3.47 9.94 -25.13
N LEU A 32 2.85 9.09 -24.31
CA LEU A 32 3.46 8.58 -23.09
C LEU A 32 4.05 7.20 -23.38
N ASN A 33 5.37 7.11 -23.40
CA ASN A 33 6.10 5.86 -23.60
C ASN A 33 6.46 5.26 -22.23
N LEU A 34 5.63 4.33 -21.77
CA LEU A 34 5.76 3.72 -20.45
C LEU A 34 6.33 2.32 -20.56
N THR A 35 7.33 2.01 -19.73
CA THR A 35 7.78 0.63 -19.48
C THR A 35 7.48 0.26 -18.04
N ILE A 36 6.53 -0.65 -17.82
CA ILE A 36 6.18 -1.16 -16.49
C ILE A 36 7.10 -2.33 -16.16
N LEU A 37 7.77 -2.24 -15.01
CA LEU A 37 8.69 -3.23 -14.47
C LEU A 37 8.07 -3.85 -13.20
N PRO A 38 7.42 -5.02 -13.30
CA PRO A 38 6.81 -5.68 -12.16
C PRO A 38 7.86 -6.34 -11.25
N ILE A 39 7.69 -6.19 -9.94
CA ILE A 39 8.53 -6.79 -8.90
C ILE A 39 7.75 -7.85 -8.13
N LEU A 40 8.32 -9.04 -8.02
CA LEU A 40 7.85 -10.11 -7.17
C LEU A 40 8.35 -9.88 -5.75
N HIS A 41 7.42 -9.78 -4.83
CA HIS A 41 7.68 -9.41 -3.45
C HIS A 41 8.55 -10.44 -2.73
N GLY A 42 9.54 -9.99 -1.97
CA GLY A 42 10.52 -10.82 -1.26
C GLY A 42 11.62 -11.41 -2.15
N ARG A 43 11.59 -11.18 -3.48
CA ARG A 43 12.57 -11.76 -4.40
C ARG A 43 13.81 -10.89 -4.51
N LEU A 44 14.91 -11.37 -3.93
CA LEU A 44 16.19 -10.65 -3.94
C LEU A 44 16.90 -10.69 -5.31
N LYS A 45 16.86 -11.83 -6.01
CA LYS A 45 17.58 -12.05 -7.27
C LYS A 45 16.77 -12.79 -8.33
N GLY A 46 17.17 -12.64 -9.59
CA GLY A 46 16.58 -13.32 -10.75
C GLY A 46 15.31 -12.66 -11.28
N PRO A 47 14.49 -13.37 -12.09
CA PRO A 47 13.35 -12.80 -12.77
C PRO A 47 12.31 -12.16 -11.84
N GLY A 48 11.94 -10.91 -12.07
CA GLY A 48 11.01 -10.13 -11.25
C GLY A 48 11.63 -9.61 -9.94
N SER A 49 12.95 -9.58 -9.81
CA SER A 49 13.62 -8.97 -8.64
C SER A 49 13.94 -7.50 -8.84
N GLY A 50 14.24 -6.79 -7.75
CA GLY A 50 14.75 -5.41 -7.82
C GLY A 50 16.06 -5.29 -8.58
N GLU A 51 16.93 -6.31 -8.55
CA GLU A 51 18.18 -6.34 -9.32
C GLU A 51 17.92 -6.40 -10.84
N GLU A 52 16.98 -7.23 -11.29
CA GLU A 52 16.63 -7.31 -12.72
C GLU A 52 15.99 -6.01 -13.21
N ALA A 53 15.12 -5.40 -12.40
CA ALA A 53 14.55 -4.09 -12.72
C ALA A 53 15.62 -2.99 -12.78
N ALA A 54 16.62 -3.03 -11.90
CA ALA A 54 17.77 -2.12 -11.92
C ALA A 54 18.61 -2.29 -13.20
N GLN A 55 18.83 -3.53 -13.65
CA GLN A 55 19.48 -3.82 -14.94
C GLN A 55 18.66 -3.27 -16.11
N ALA A 56 17.34 -3.46 -16.08
CA ALA A 56 16.44 -2.93 -17.11
C ALA A 56 16.46 -1.40 -17.17
N ILE A 57 16.45 -0.71 -16.02
CA ILE A 57 16.59 0.75 -15.94
C ILE A 57 17.94 1.20 -16.49
N SER A 58 19.02 0.50 -16.14
CA SER A 58 20.37 0.83 -16.63
C SER A 58 20.47 0.68 -18.15
N ALA A 59 19.80 -0.33 -18.72
CA ALA A 59 19.79 -0.59 -20.16
C ALA A 59 18.86 0.35 -20.93
N LEU A 60 17.69 0.67 -20.37
CA LEU A 60 16.69 1.57 -20.97
C LEU A 60 17.16 3.04 -20.88
N ALA A 61 17.90 3.40 -19.83
CA ALA A 61 18.30 4.78 -19.51
C ALA A 61 17.11 5.77 -19.58
N PRO A 62 16.00 5.51 -18.86
CA PRO A 62 14.81 6.34 -18.94
C PRO A 62 15.08 7.74 -18.38
N ARG A 63 14.34 8.74 -18.86
CA ARG A 63 14.40 10.10 -18.27
C ARG A 63 13.74 10.16 -16.90
N GLN A 64 12.75 9.31 -16.66
CA GLN A 64 12.02 9.25 -15.39
C GLN A 64 11.83 7.81 -14.93
N VAL A 65 11.98 7.60 -13.62
CA VAL A 65 11.67 6.35 -12.93
C VAL A 65 10.62 6.64 -11.87
N MET A 66 9.40 6.16 -12.12
CA MET A 66 8.29 6.23 -11.18
C MET A 66 8.21 4.95 -10.36
N VAL A 67 8.04 5.06 -9.05
CA VAL A 67 8.13 3.90 -8.16
C VAL A 67 6.92 3.82 -7.24
N GLU A 68 6.34 2.63 -7.09
CA GLU A 68 5.27 2.29 -6.14
C GLU A 68 5.78 2.41 -4.69
N LEU A 69 5.96 3.65 -4.27
CA LEU A 69 6.56 4.07 -3.02
C LEU A 69 5.96 5.42 -2.61
N CYS A 70 5.74 5.62 -1.32
CA CYS A 70 5.27 6.91 -0.81
C CYS A 70 6.44 7.83 -0.44
N GLN A 71 6.22 9.14 -0.47
CA GLN A 71 7.24 10.17 -0.22
C GLN A 71 8.04 9.96 1.09
N ARG A 72 7.36 9.61 2.18
CA ARG A 72 8.02 9.35 3.48
C ARG A 72 9.01 8.19 3.40
N ARG A 73 8.62 7.09 2.76
CA ARG A 73 9.48 5.91 2.61
C ARG A 73 10.60 6.14 1.62
N TYR A 74 10.35 6.92 0.57
CA TYR A 74 11.39 7.38 -0.33
C TYR A 74 12.50 8.11 0.44
N GLY A 75 12.16 9.08 1.29
CA GLY A 75 13.14 9.76 2.14
C GLY A 75 13.93 8.81 3.03
N GLN A 76 13.28 7.80 3.61
CA GLN A 76 13.94 6.78 4.44
C GLN A 76 14.94 5.93 3.66
N VAL A 77 14.53 5.38 2.51
CA VAL A 77 15.39 4.55 1.66
C VAL A 77 16.57 5.38 1.14
N MET A 78 16.31 6.61 0.70
CA MET A 78 17.36 7.51 0.23
C MET A 78 18.37 7.88 1.31
N THR A 79 17.91 8.15 2.54
CA THR A 79 18.80 8.40 3.67
C THR A 79 19.67 7.17 3.96
N SER A 80 19.08 5.97 3.98
CA SER A 80 19.85 4.74 4.17
C SER A 80 20.88 4.51 3.08
N LEU A 81 20.52 4.75 1.81
CA LEU A 81 21.45 4.65 0.68
C LEU A 81 22.61 5.65 0.79
N GLN A 82 22.33 6.90 1.16
CA GLN A 82 23.34 7.95 1.30
C GLN A 82 24.29 7.69 2.47
N MET A 83 23.76 7.19 3.58
CA MET A 83 24.53 6.92 4.81
C MET A 83 25.19 5.53 4.81
N GLY A 84 25.01 4.73 3.76
CA GLY A 84 25.52 3.36 3.69
C GLY A 84 24.92 2.43 4.75
N LEU A 85 23.72 2.75 5.26
CA LEU A 85 23.06 1.96 6.30
C LEU A 85 22.43 0.70 5.70
N PRO A 86 22.47 -0.43 6.42
CA PRO A 86 21.81 -1.66 5.97
C PRO A 86 20.31 -1.43 5.85
N MET A 87 19.73 -1.85 4.72
CA MET A 87 18.28 -1.82 4.51
C MET A 87 17.61 -2.77 5.49
N ARG A 88 16.90 -2.20 6.47
CA ARG A 88 16.19 -3.00 7.47
C ARG A 88 14.87 -3.49 6.86
N PRO A 89 14.53 -4.79 7.00
CA PRO A 89 13.18 -5.22 6.71
C PRO A 89 12.20 -4.48 7.63
N PRO A 90 10.96 -4.24 7.20
CA PRO A 90 9.95 -3.67 8.10
C PRO A 90 9.76 -4.56 9.33
N SER A 91 9.31 -3.98 10.44
CA SER A 91 9.07 -4.75 11.66
C SER A 91 8.12 -5.91 11.37
N LYS A 92 8.36 -7.10 11.92
CA LYS A 92 7.51 -8.28 11.67
C LYS A 92 6.03 -8.04 12.00
N LEU A 93 5.76 -7.11 12.93
CA LEU A 93 4.42 -6.71 13.37
C LEU A 93 3.68 -5.82 12.35
N ASP A 94 4.39 -5.23 11.38
CA ASP A 94 3.79 -4.37 10.36
C ASP A 94 3.33 -5.20 9.15
N LEU A 95 2.25 -5.96 9.31
CA LEU A 95 1.67 -6.80 8.26
C LEU A 95 1.29 -5.99 7.02
N LEU A 96 0.74 -4.79 7.21
CA LEU A 96 0.38 -3.91 6.11
C LEU A 96 1.62 -3.40 5.37
N GLY A 97 2.67 -2.98 6.08
CA GLY A 97 3.92 -2.54 5.46
C GLY A 97 4.70 -3.66 4.78
N ASN A 98 4.65 -4.88 5.35
CA ASN A 98 5.36 -6.05 4.84
C ASN A 98 4.67 -6.74 3.67
N VAL A 99 3.35 -6.66 3.53
CA VAL A 99 2.59 -7.44 2.54
C VAL A 99 1.87 -6.54 1.55
N HIS A 100 1.41 -5.37 1.98
CA HIS A 100 0.45 -4.53 1.24
C HIS A 100 0.92 -3.08 1.05
N GLY A 101 2.13 -2.76 1.51
CA GLY A 101 2.65 -1.40 1.64
C GLY A 101 3.42 -0.92 0.41
N GLY A 102 3.33 -1.66 -0.69
CA GLY A 102 4.17 -1.55 -1.87
C GLY A 102 5.51 -2.24 -1.73
N LEU A 103 6.46 -1.86 -2.58
CA LEU A 103 7.78 -2.49 -2.66
C LEU A 103 8.55 -2.35 -1.35
N LEU A 104 9.35 -3.35 -0.97
CA LEU A 104 10.18 -3.36 0.24
C LEU A 104 11.45 -2.54 0.05
N GLN A 105 12.04 -2.07 1.15
CA GLN A 105 13.24 -1.22 1.10
C GLN A 105 14.42 -1.89 0.37
N HIS A 106 14.61 -3.21 0.58
CA HIS A 106 15.69 -3.95 -0.06
C HIS A 106 15.44 -4.21 -1.56
N GLU A 107 14.19 -4.24 -2.00
CA GLU A 107 13.84 -4.32 -3.43
C GLU A 107 14.05 -2.98 -4.13
N LEU A 108 13.75 -1.89 -3.42
CA LEU A 108 13.87 -0.52 -3.90
C LEU A 108 15.33 -0.07 -4.03
N ALA A 109 16.21 -0.52 -3.13
CA ALA A 109 17.60 -0.09 -3.10
C ALA A 109 18.33 -0.20 -4.46
N PRO A 110 18.38 -1.36 -5.15
CA PRO A 110 19.04 -1.47 -6.45
C PRO A 110 18.35 -0.61 -7.53
N ILE A 111 17.02 -0.49 -7.49
CA ILE A 111 16.24 0.30 -8.45
C ILE A 111 16.60 1.78 -8.35
N LEU A 112 16.62 2.33 -7.13
CA LEU A 112 16.93 3.74 -6.89
C LEU A 112 18.39 4.06 -7.19
N GLN A 113 19.31 3.13 -6.93
CA GLN A 113 20.72 3.27 -7.31
C GLN A 113 20.89 3.33 -8.83
N ALA A 114 20.26 2.40 -9.57
CA ALA A 114 20.30 2.38 -11.03
C ALA A 114 19.70 3.64 -11.65
N ALA A 115 18.55 4.09 -11.13
CA ALA A 115 17.90 5.33 -11.58
C ALA A 115 18.82 6.55 -11.40
N ARG A 116 19.54 6.64 -10.27
CA ARG A 116 20.51 7.70 -10.04
C ARG A 116 21.72 7.61 -10.97
N SER A 117 22.25 6.41 -11.22
CA SER A 117 23.42 6.25 -12.09
C SER A 117 23.15 6.63 -13.53
N VAL A 118 21.91 6.47 -14.02
CA VAL A 118 21.51 6.92 -15.36
C VAL A 118 21.04 8.38 -15.40
N GLY A 119 21.02 9.08 -14.25
CA GLY A 119 20.56 10.47 -14.16
C GLY A 119 19.05 10.65 -14.32
N ALA A 120 18.25 9.60 -14.10
CA ALA A 120 16.79 9.67 -14.20
C ALA A 120 16.19 10.46 -13.03
N ALA A 121 15.11 11.20 -13.29
CA ALA A 121 14.29 11.77 -12.22
C ALA A 121 13.50 10.65 -11.52
N ILE A 122 13.59 10.56 -10.19
CA ILE A 122 12.89 9.54 -9.40
C ILE A 122 11.62 10.15 -8.81
N LEU A 123 10.47 9.54 -9.09
CA LEU A 123 9.17 10.00 -8.59
C LEU A 123 8.46 8.89 -7.78
N PRO A 124 8.29 9.06 -6.46
CA PRO A 124 7.40 8.19 -5.69
C PRO A 124 5.94 8.50 -6.02
N ILE A 125 5.20 7.51 -6.52
CA ILE A 125 3.83 7.69 -7.03
C ILE A 125 2.73 7.12 -6.11
N ASP A 126 3.08 6.53 -4.98
CA ASP A 126 2.10 5.91 -4.08
C ASP A 126 1.63 6.86 -2.97
N ARG A 127 0.42 6.60 -2.48
CA ARG A 127 -0.21 7.38 -1.40
C ARG A 127 0.50 7.14 -0.06
N PRO A 128 0.39 8.07 0.91
CA PRO A 128 0.90 7.85 2.26
C PRO A 128 0.37 6.54 2.87
N GLN A 129 1.25 5.75 3.49
CA GLN A 129 0.85 4.48 4.10
C GLN A 129 -0.24 4.65 5.17
N SER A 130 -0.22 5.73 5.93
CA SER A 130 -1.28 6.07 6.88
C SER A 130 -2.65 6.18 6.19
N ALA A 131 -2.72 6.76 5.00
CA ALA A 131 -3.96 6.87 4.24
C ALA A 131 -4.45 5.50 3.77
N THR A 132 -3.56 4.62 3.29
CA THR A 132 -3.90 3.22 2.97
C THR A 132 -4.42 2.49 4.19
N ARG A 133 -3.70 2.57 5.32
CA ARG A 133 -4.08 1.91 6.58
C ARG A 133 -5.44 2.36 7.05
N SER A 134 -5.69 3.67 7.10
CA SER A 134 -6.97 4.23 7.53
C SER A 134 -8.11 3.79 6.61
N ARG A 135 -7.90 3.72 5.29
CA ARG A 135 -8.93 3.25 4.34
C ARG A 135 -9.23 1.76 4.49
N VAL A 136 -8.20 0.92 4.62
CA VAL A 136 -8.38 -0.52 4.86
C VAL A 136 -9.09 -0.75 6.19
N ALA A 137 -8.61 -0.11 7.27
CA ALA A 137 -9.22 -0.21 8.59
C ALA A 137 -10.68 0.26 8.55
N HIS A 138 -10.95 1.39 7.91
CA HIS A 138 -12.30 1.94 7.75
C HIS A 138 -13.26 0.96 7.08
N ARG A 139 -12.83 0.34 5.98
CA ARG A 139 -13.67 -0.61 5.24
C ARG A 139 -13.84 -1.94 5.98
N LEU A 140 -12.86 -2.35 6.78
CA LEU A 140 -12.92 -3.56 7.60
C LEU A 140 -13.70 -3.37 8.91
N TRP A 141 -13.89 -2.14 9.41
CA TRP A 141 -14.49 -1.86 10.73
C TRP A 141 -16.03 -1.97 10.83
N HIS A 142 -16.69 -2.60 9.86
CA HIS A 142 -18.14 -2.84 9.94
C HIS A 142 -18.41 -4.06 10.85
N PRO A 143 -19.44 -4.06 11.72
CA PRO A 143 -19.69 -5.17 12.65
C PRO A 143 -19.96 -6.54 11.98
N LYS A 144 -20.48 -6.55 10.75
CA LYS A 144 -20.59 -7.76 9.92
C LYS A 144 -19.25 -8.22 9.28
N LEU A 145 -18.18 -7.43 9.42
CA LEU A 145 -16.87 -7.59 8.76
C LEU A 145 -15.71 -7.81 9.76
N LEU A 146 -15.98 -7.97 11.06
CA LEU A 146 -14.98 -8.43 12.04
C LEU A 146 -14.34 -9.77 11.63
N GLN A 147 -15.12 -10.65 11.01
CA GLN A 147 -14.61 -11.85 10.34
C GLN A 147 -13.62 -11.49 9.21
N GLY A 148 -13.90 -10.44 8.44
CA GLY A 148 -13.02 -9.93 7.39
C GLY A 148 -11.69 -9.39 7.94
N LEU A 149 -11.69 -8.75 9.12
CA LEU A 149 -10.46 -8.33 9.79
C LEU A 149 -9.60 -9.54 10.19
N LEU A 150 -10.20 -10.58 10.77
CA LEU A 150 -9.50 -11.81 11.15
C LEU A 150 -9.00 -12.59 9.92
N SER A 151 -9.81 -12.71 8.87
CA SER A 151 -9.42 -13.30 7.59
C SER A 151 -8.25 -12.53 6.97
N PHE A 152 -8.27 -11.19 7.04
CA PHE A 152 -7.21 -10.33 6.50
C PHE A 152 -5.91 -10.45 7.29
N ALA A 153 -6.00 -10.50 8.63
CA ALA A 153 -4.86 -10.73 9.49
C ALA A 153 -4.25 -12.12 9.23
N GLY A 154 -5.09 -13.16 9.16
CA GLY A 154 -4.67 -14.53 8.87
C GLY A 154 -4.02 -14.69 7.49
N TYR A 155 -4.63 -14.11 6.45
CA TYR A 155 -4.05 -14.06 5.11
C TYR A 155 -2.69 -13.38 5.10
N SER A 156 -2.58 -12.22 5.75
CA SER A 156 -1.35 -11.43 5.77
C SER A 156 -0.22 -12.15 6.53
N LEU A 157 -0.53 -12.82 7.63
CA LEU A 157 0.43 -13.66 8.38
C LEU A 157 0.92 -14.85 7.54
N ARG A 158 0.00 -15.53 6.84
CA ARG A 158 0.36 -16.63 5.94
C ARG A 158 1.27 -16.15 4.81
N LYS A 159 0.91 -15.05 4.14
CA LYS A 159 1.75 -14.47 3.09
C LYS A 159 3.10 -13.99 3.59
N GLN A 160 3.17 -13.40 4.78
CA GLN A 160 4.46 -13.04 5.39
C GLN A 160 5.35 -14.27 5.61
N ARG A 161 4.78 -15.41 6.01
CA ARG A 161 5.50 -16.68 6.14
C ARG A 161 5.94 -17.21 4.78
N ASP A 162 5.08 -17.15 3.77
CA ASP A 162 5.38 -17.65 2.42
C ASP A 162 6.45 -16.79 1.73
N SER A 163 6.48 -15.47 1.95
CA SER A 163 7.53 -14.58 1.43
C SER A 163 8.93 -14.90 1.97
N LEU A 164 9.03 -15.68 3.06
CA LEU A 164 10.31 -16.17 3.59
C LEU A 164 10.76 -17.49 2.93
N SER A 165 9.91 -18.14 2.13
CA SER A 165 10.20 -19.40 1.44
C SER A 165 10.51 -19.15 -0.04
N PRO A 166 11.77 -19.30 -0.48
CA PRO A 166 12.21 -18.98 -1.85
C PRO A 166 11.75 -19.99 -2.93
N ALA A 167 10.99 -21.03 -2.56
CA ALA A 167 10.71 -22.19 -3.42
C ALA A 167 9.37 -22.14 -4.18
N LEU A 168 8.50 -21.16 -3.92
CA LEU A 168 7.18 -21.13 -4.55
C LEU A 168 7.19 -20.34 -5.86
N PRO A 169 6.64 -20.88 -6.96
CA PRO A 169 6.38 -20.11 -8.17
C PRO A 169 5.39 -19.00 -7.80
N TYR A 170 5.86 -17.75 -7.84
CA TYR A 170 5.09 -16.58 -7.48
C TYR A 170 4.20 -16.18 -8.66
N ASP A 171 3.00 -16.75 -8.75
CA ASP A 171 1.97 -16.26 -9.67
C ASP A 171 1.25 -15.07 -9.04
N ALA A 172 1.56 -13.87 -9.54
CA ALA A 172 0.96 -12.62 -9.07
C ALA A 172 -0.57 -12.60 -9.20
N GLU A 173 -1.10 -13.29 -10.21
CA GLU A 173 -2.52 -13.39 -10.49
C GLU A 173 -3.22 -14.34 -9.52
N GLU A 174 -2.55 -15.42 -9.12
CA GLU A 174 -3.06 -16.33 -8.08
C GLU A 174 -3.12 -15.63 -6.71
N ILE A 175 -2.06 -14.91 -6.32
CA ILE A 175 -2.00 -14.15 -5.07
C ILE A 175 -3.13 -13.12 -5.02
N ARG A 176 -3.39 -12.45 -6.15
CA ARG A 176 -4.48 -11.50 -6.29
C ARG A 176 -5.84 -12.16 -6.12
N ARG A 177 -6.12 -13.24 -6.86
CA ARG A 177 -7.39 -13.98 -6.75
C ARG A 177 -7.61 -14.53 -5.35
N GLU A 178 -6.53 -14.91 -4.67
CA GLU A 178 -6.60 -15.35 -3.29
C GLU A 178 -6.96 -14.20 -2.34
N LEU A 179 -6.38 -13.02 -2.50
CA LEU A 179 -6.76 -11.83 -1.73
C LEU A 179 -8.22 -11.44 -1.98
N GLU A 180 -8.66 -11.47 -3.25
CA GLU A 180 -10.04 -11.19 -3.65
C GLU A 180 -11.03 -12.16 -3.00
N ARG A 181 -10.71 -13.46 -2.98
CA ARG A 181 -11.53 -14.50 -2.35
C ARG A 181 -11.55 -14.39 -0.82
N CYS A 182 -10.39 -14.21 -0.19
CA CYS A 182 -10.28 -14.20 1.27
C CYS A 182 -10.78 -12.88 1.88
N CYS A 183 -10.50 -11.76 1.22
CA CYS A 183 -10.69 -10.41 1.75
C CYS A 183 -11.07 -9.43 0.64
N PRO A 184 -12.27 -9.54 0.03
CA PRO A 184 -12.68 -8.70 -1.10
C PRO A 184 -12.64 -7.20 -0.76
N VAL A 185 -13.02 -6.85 0.47
CA VAL A 185 -12.99 -5.47 0.96
C VAL A 185 -11.56 -4.90 1.03
N ALA A 186 -10.57 -5.74 1.34
CA ALA A 186 -9.17 -5.32 1.33
C ALA A 186 -8.64 -5.23 -0.11
N HIS A 187 -9.06 -6.16 -0.98
CA HIS A 187 -8.76 -6.11 -2.42
C HIS A 187 -9.21 -4.78 -3.04
N ASP A 188 -10.46 -4.35 -2.79
CA ASP A 188 -11.01 -3.08 -3.29
C ASP A 188 -10.10 -1.90 -2.97
N VAL A 189 -9.55 -1.84 -1.75
CA VAL A 189 -8.73 -0.71 -1.31
C VAL A 189 -7.27 -0.83 -1.76
N LEU A 190 -6.71 -2.04 -1.69
CA LEU A 190 -5.28 -2.29 -1.89
C LEU A 190 -4.92 -2.47 -3.36
N ILE A 191 -5.84 -2.96 -4.18
CA ILE A 191 -5.65 -3.20 -5.62
C ILE A 191 -6.46 -2.19 -6.42
N ASP A 192 -7.79 -2.16 -6.29
CA ASP A 192 -8.62 -1.36 -7.19
C ASP A 192 -8.42 0.14 -6.96
N GLU A 193 -8.74 0.66 -5.77
CA GLU A 193 -8.57 2.10 -5.46
C GLU A 193 -7.11 2.56 -5.65
N ARG A 194 -6.15 1.70 -5.30
CA ARG A 194 -4.73 2.04 -5.36
C ARG A 194 -4.21 2.07 -6.80
N SER A 195 -4.62 1.14 -7.65
CA SER A 195 -4.23 1.13 -9.08
C SER A 195 -4.72 2.39 -9.80
N PHE A 196 -5.94 2.86 -9.53
CA PHE A 196 -6.44 4.13 -10.06
C PHE A 196 -5.64 5.33 -9.56
N TYR A 197 -5.29 5.36 -8.28
CA TYR A 197 -4.45 6.42 -7.73
C TYR A 197 -3.08 6.45 -8.41
N LEU A 198 -2.41 5.29 -8.52
CA LEU A 198 -1.11 5.17 -9.19
C LEU A 198 -1.20 5.58 -10.65
N ALA A 199 -2.23 5.14 -11.39
CA ALA A 199 -2.44 5.50 -12.78
C ALA A 199 -2.60 7.01 -12.96
N GLN A 200 -3.36 7.67 -12.07
CA GLN A 200 -3.52 9.12 -12.09
C GLN A 200 -2.19 9.83 -11.81
N GLN A 201 -1.41 9.36 -10.83
CA GLN A 201 -0.09 9.95 -10.53
C GLN A 201 0.89 9.80 -11.70
N VAL A 202 0.90 8.63 -12.34
CA VAL A 202 1.69 8.39 -13.54
C VAL A 202 1.25 9.33 -14.66
N ALA A 203 -0.05 9.42 -14.95
CA ALA A 203 -0.56 10.25 -16.03
C ALA A 203 -0.25 11.75 -15.84
N VAL A 204 -0.35 12.26 -14.60
CA VAL A 204 -0.12 13.68 -14.29
C VAL A 204 1.38 14.02 -14.22
N SER A 205 2.21 13.08 -13.77
CA SER A 205 3.63 13.36 -13.51
C SER A 205 4.55 12.97 -14.67
N SER A 206 4.04 12.23 -15.66
CA SER A 206 4.86 11.76 -16.77
C SER A 206 5.19 12.92 -17.70
N VAL A 207 6.46 13.05 -18.07
CA VAL A 207 6.88 13.99 -19.09
C VAL A 207 6.57 13.40 -20.47
N PRO A 208 5.77 14.10 -21.30
CA PRO A 208 5.43 13.60 -22.63
C PRO A 208 6.65 13.42 -23.53
N ASP A 209 6.54 12.48 -24.48
CA ASP A 209 7.56 12.16 -25.49
C ASP A 209 8.93 11.77 -24.88
N THR A 210 8.90 11.19 -23.67
CA THR A 210 10.08 10.65 -23.00
C THR A 210 9.84 9.22 -22.52
N ASP A 211 10.91 8.45 -22.44
CA ASP A 211 10.86 7.10 -21.87
C ASP A 211 10.75 7.17 -20.35
N VAL A 212 9.64 6.64 -19.83
CA VAL A 212 9.34 6.56 -18.40
C VAL A 212 9.31 5.10 -17.99
N ALA A 213 10.09 4.73 -16.97
CA ALA A 213 9.99 3.43 -16.33
C ALA A 213 9.07 3.53 -15.11
N VAL A 214 8.10 2.63 -14.98
CA VAL A 214 7.21 2.53 -13.83
C VAL A 214 7.47 1.22 -13.10
N VAL A 215 7.96 1.29 -11.87
CA VAL A 215 8.30 0.11 -11.06
C VAL A 215 7.21 -0.11 -10.02
N CYS A 216 6.53 -1.24 -10.10
CA CYS A 216 5.44 -1.59 -9.21
C CYS A 216 5.49 -3.08 -8.83
N SER A 217 4.73 -3.45 -7.80
CA SER A 217 4.54 -4.83 -7.41
C SER A 217 3.83 -5.60 -8.52
N ALA A 218 4.18 -6.87 -8.72
CA ALA A 218 3.64 -7.69 -9.79
C ALA A 218 2.09 -7.77 -9.78
N PRO A 219 1.40 -7.94 -8.62
CA PRO A 219 -0.06 -7.93 -8.58
C PRO A 219 -0.69 -6.60 -9.04
N MET A 220 0.04 -5.49 -8.93
CA MET A 220 -0.45 -4.16 -9.31
C MET A 220 -0.31 -3.89 -10.81
N SER A 221 0.63 -4.55 -11.49
CA SER A 221 1.01 -4.21 -12.87
C SER A 221 -0.16 -4.28 -13.87
N THR A 222 -0.95 -5.36 -13.86
CA THR A 222 -2.11 -5.53 -14.75
C THR A 222 -3.22 -4.52 -14.49
N TYR A 223 -3.51 -4.22 -13.22
CA TYR A 223 -4.55 -3.25 -12.84
C TYR A 223 -4.12 -1.83 -13.12
N LEU A 224 -2.84 -1.52 -12.93
CA LEU A 224 -2.25 -0.25 -13.32
C LEU A 224 -2.38 -0.03 -14.83
N VAL A 225 -2.10 -1.04 -15.65
CA VAL A 225 -2.32 -0.98 -17.11
C VAL A 225 -3.77 -0.70 -17.46
N SER A 226 -4.70 -1.44 -16.84
CA SER A 226 -6.14 -1.24 -17.06
C SER A 226 -6.58 0.17 -16.66
N ALA A 227 -6.16 0.63 -15.49
CA ALA A 227 -6.48 1.96 -14.97
C ALA A 227 -5.88 3.07 -15.85
N LEU A 228 -4.62 2.94 -16.29
CA LEU A 228 -3.96 3.90 -17.17
C LEU A 228 -4.69 4.08 -18.50
N ARG A 229 -5.29 3.02 -19.06
CA ARG A 229 -6.12 3.10 -20.26
C ARG A 229 -7.43 3.86 -20.03
N GLN A 230 -7.94 3.87 -18.80
CA GLN A 230 -9.20 4.54 -18.42
C GLN A 230 -9.00 6.00 -17.98
N VAL A 231 -7.79 6.41 -17.59
CA VAL A 231 -7.50 7.79 -17.14
C VAL A 231 -7.83 8.86 -18.21
N PRO A 232 -7.48 8.68 -19.51
CA PRO A 232 -7.80 9.67 -20.54
C PRO A 232 -9.30 9.96 -20.67
N ASP A 233 -10.15 8.95 -20.46
CA ASP A 233 -11.61 9.10 -20.51
C ASP A 233 -12.12 9.91 -19.31
N MET A 234 -11.49 9.76 -18.13
CA MET A 234 -11.81 10.57 -16.95
C MET A 234 -11.34 12.02 -17.06
N GLN A 235 -10.26 12.30 -17.79
CA GLN A 235 -9.80 13.67 -18.05
C GLN A 235 -10.65 14.37 -19.13
N LYS A 236 -11.14 13.62 -20.12
CA LYS A 236 -12.06 14.11 -21.16
C LYS A 236 -13.47 14.35 -20.65
N ALA A 237 -13.89 13.64 -19.59
CA ALA A 237 -15.10 13.95 -18.85
C ALA A 237 -14.92 15.29 -18.12
N LYS A 238 -15.16 16.40 -18.84
CA LYS A 238 -15.31 17.79 -18.35
C LYS A 238 -16.48 17.98 -17.38
N ASP A 239 -16.90 16.93 -16.69
CA ASP A 239 -18.02 16.96 -15.78
C ASP A 239 -17.50 16.85 -14.33
N PRO A 240 -17.23 17.99 -13.65
CA PRO A 240 -16.73 18.00 -12.28
C PRO A 240 -17.68 17.26 -11.32
N GLN A 241 -18.94 17.03 -11.71
CA GLN A 241 -19.90 16.28 -10.92
C GLN A 241 -19.68 14.76 -10.92
N ALA A 242 -19.10 14.14 -11.96
CA ALA A 242 -18.91 12.68 -12.00
C ALA A 242 -17.75 12.20 -11.10
N GLY A 243 -16.64 12.94 -11.10
CA GLY A 243 -15.51 12.72 -10.20
C GLY A 243 -15.83 13.12 -8.76
N ALA A 244 -16.51 14.25 -8.56
CA ALA A 244 -16.95 14.70 -7.25
C ALA A 244 -18.04 13.80 -6.66
N THR A 245 -18.97 13.21 -7.42
CA THR A 245 -19.99 12.30 -6.86
C THR A 245 -19.41 10.95 -6.45
N ARG A 246 -18.38 10.43 -7.12
CA ARG A 246 -17.63 9.24 -6.64
C ARG A 246 -16.82 9.56 -5.38
N LEU A 247 -16.11 10.70 -5.35
CA LEU A 247 -15.34 11.14 -4.16
C LEU A 247 -16.24 11.58 -2.99
N LEU A 248 -17.40 12.21 -3.23
CA LEU A 248 -18.40 12.55 -2.20
C LEU A 248 -19.14 11.30 -1.69
N LYS A 249 -19.44 10.31 -2.55
CA LYS A 249 -19.97 9.01 -2.09
C LYS A 249 -18.94 8.27 -1.21
N LEU A 250 -17.64 8.50 -1.45
CA LEU A 250 -16.55 8.02 -0.59
C LEU A 250 -16.38 8.85 0.70
N ALA A 251 -16.56 10.18 0.66
CA ALA A 251 -16.42 11.07 1.81
C ALA A 251 -17.62 11.01 2.78
N LYS A 252 -18.83 10.75 2.28
CA LYS A 252 -20.04 10.52 3.11
C LYS A 252 -20.01 9.20 3.89
N ARG A 253 -19.02 8.35 3.65
CA ARG A 253 -18.71 7.16 4.46
C ARG A 253 -17.64 7.49 5.52
N GLY A 254 -17.76 8.61 6.23
CA GLY A 254 -16.93 8.88 7.41
C GLY A 254 -17.28 7.95 8.57
N VAL A 255 -16.28 7.64 9.42
CA VAL A 255 -16.47 6.83 10.64
C VAL A 255 -17.58 7.45 11.49
N PRO A 256 -18.63 6.73 11.87
CA PRO A 256 -19.40 7.13 13.04
C PRO A 256 -18.45 7.08 14.23
N VAL A 257 -18.02 8.23 14.76
CA VAL A 257 -17.15 8.30 15.95
C VAL A 257 -17.93 7.94 17.22
N TRP A 258 -19.27 7.85 17.12
CA TRP A 258 -20.16 7.57 18.23
C TRP A 258 -19.86 6.25 18.98
N PRO A 259 -19.36 5.14 18.40
CA PRO A 259 -19.00 3.94 19.16
C PRO A 259 -17.79 4.18 20.08
N LEU A 260 -16.83 5.01 19.67
CA LEU A 260 -15.72 5.43 20.53
C LEU A 260 -16.24 6.30 21.68
N TYR A 261 -17.19 7.20 21.40
CA TYR A 261 -17.86 7.97 22.45
C TYR A 261 -18.70 7.08 23.37
N ALA A 262 -19.45 6.11 22.85
CA ALA A 262 -20.23 5.16 23.65
C ALA A 262 -19.34 4.28 24.53
N PHE A 263 -18.17 3.88 24.05
CA PHE A 263 -17.20 3.14 24.84
C PHE A 263 -16.57 4.01 25.94
N ALA A 264 -16.08 5.21 25.59
CA ALA A 264 -15.40 6.10 26.51
C ALA A 264 -16.34 6.72 27.57
N TYR A 265 -17.60 7.00 27.21
CA TYR A 265 -18.57 7.70 28.08
C TYR A 265 -19.70 6.81 28.59
N GLY A 266 -19.90 5.61 28.04
CA GLY A 266 -20.88 4.64 28.54
C GLY A 266 -20.22 3.46 29.25
N VAL A 267 -19.38 2.72 28.52
CA VAL A 267 -18.80 1.46 29.01
C VAL A 267 -17.77 1.69 30.11
N VAL A 268 -16.83 2.62 29.92
CA VAL A 268 -15.78 2.90 30.93
C VAL A 268 -16.37 3.43 32.25
N PRO A 269 -17.27 4.44 32.25
CA PRO A 269 -17.87 4.92 33.49
C PRO A 269 -18.73 3.87 34.19
N ALA A 270 -19.52 3.08 33.45
CA ALA A 270 -20.32 2.00 34.01
C ALA A 270 -19.44 0.89 34.63
N GLY A 271 -18.31 0.57 34.00
CA GLY A 271 -17.33 -0.37 34.54
C GLY A 271 -16.68 0.16 35.82
N LEU A 272 -16.32 1.44 35.85
CA LEU A 272 -15.75 2.09 37.05
C LEU A 272 -16.76 2.18 38.20
N THR A 273 -18.03 2.50 37.94
CA THR A 273 -19.06 2.55 38.99
C THR A 273 -19.40 1.17 39.51
N ALA A 274 -19.48 0.15 38.64
CA ALA A 274 -19.67 -1.24 39.07
C ALA A 274 -18.49 -1.71 39.94
N PHE A 275 -17.26 -1.42 39.52
CA PHE A 275 -16.06 -1.75 40.30
C PHE A 275 -16.05 -1.03 41.65
N ALA A 276 -16.35 0.27 41.69
CA ALA A 276 -16.47 1.02 42.93
C ALA A 276 -17.57 0.46 43.85
N GLY A 277 -18.70 0.03 43.28
CA GLY A 277 -19.79 -0.61 44.01
C GLY A 277 -19.38 -1.95 44.64
N VAL A 278 -18.63 -2.79 43.91
CA VAL A 278 -18.06 -4.03 44.45
C VAL A 278 -17.07 -3.73 45.57
N CYS A 279 -16.15 -2.77 45.37
CA CYS A 279 -15.20 -2.38 46.42
C CYS A 279 -15.91 -1.81 47.66
N PHE A 280 -16.98 -1.04 47.50
CA PHE A 280 -17.77 -0.52 48.61
C PHE A 280 -18.52 -1.64 49.35
N TRP A 281 -19.10 -2.59 48.61
CA TRP A 281 -19.76 -3.76 49.17
C TRP A 281 -18.80 -4.57 50.04
N ASP A 282 -17.62 -4.90 49.51
CA ASP A 282 -16.61 -5.70 50.20
C ASP A 282 -15.96 -4.97 51.38
N ALA A 283 -15.72 -3.65 51.27
CA ALA A 283 -15.03 -2.89 52.31
C ALA A 283 -15.95 -2.44 53.45
N PHE A 284 -17.25 -2.19 53.18
CA PHE A 284 -18.14 -1.54 54.16
C PHE A 284 -19.39 -2.36 54.48
N LEU A 285 -20.12 -2.87 53.49
CA LEU A 285 -21.40 -3.53 53.74
C LEU A 285 -21.23 -4.98 54.22
N TYR A 286 -20.32 -5.74 53.61
CA TYR A 286 -20.08 -7.13 53.97
C TYR A 286 -19.56 -7.30 55.41
N PRO A 287 -18.57 -6.51 55.90
CA PRO A 287 -18.12 -6.59 57.27
C PRO A 287 -19.18 -6.14 58.28
N ALA A 288 -19.94 -5.09 57.97
CA ALA A 288 -20.98 -4.56 58.85
C ALA A 288 -22.14 -5.56 59.06
N LEU A 289 -22.59 -6.22 57.99
CA LEU A 289 -23.62 -7.25 58.05
C LEU A 289 -23.17 -8.49 58.86
N PHE A 290 -21.90 -8.89 58.74
CA PHE A 290 -21.36 -10.00 59.53
C PHE A 290 -21.18 -9.64 61.00
N GLN A 291 -20.86 -8.38 61.32
CA GLN A 291 -20.75 -7.92 62.70
C GLN A 291 -22.12 -7.95 63.40
N GLU A 292 -23.18 -7.51 62.72
CA GLU A 292 -24.56 -7.58 63.24
C GLU A 292 -25.02 -9.03 63.48
N MET A 293 -24.76 -9.94 62.55
CA MET A 293 -25.14 -11.35 62.72
C MET A 293 -24.34 -12.06 63.83
N SER A 294 -23.09 -11.65 64.08
CA SER A 294 -22.28 -12.19 65.18
C SER A 294 -22.68 -11.68 66.57
N SER A 295 -23.49 -10.62 66.62
CA SER A 295 -23.95 -9.96 67.85
C SER A 295 -25.34 -10.42 68.33
N GLN A 296 -26.04 -11.26 67.56
CA GLN A 296 -27.28 -11.88 68.04
C GLN A 296 -26.95 -13.00 69.04
N PRO A 297 -27.49 -12.96 70.27
CA PRO A 297 -27.28 -14.02 71.24
C PRO A 297 -27.93 -15.31 70.73
N ARG A 298 -27.19 -16.41 70.81
CA ARG A 298 -27.74 -17.76 70.58
C ARG A 298 -28.87 -17.98 71.59
N ALA A 299 -30.10 -18.06 71.09
CA ALA A 299 -31.25 -18.55 71.84
C ALA A 299 -31.09 -20.04 72.15
#